data_AF-U9TE04-F1
#
_entry.id   AF-U9TE04-F1
#
_cell.length_a   1.000
_cell.length_b   1.000
_cell.length_c   1.000
_cell.angle_alpha   90.00
_cell.angle_beta   90.00
_cell.angle_gamma   90.00
#
_symmetry.space_group_name_H-M   'P 1'
#
loop_
_entity.id
_entity.type
_entity.pdbx_description
1 polymer ?
#
loop_
_entity_poly.entity_id
_entity_poly.type
_entity_poly.pdbx_seq_one_letter_code
_entity_poly.pdbx_strand_id
1 'polypeptide(L)'
;MSIMYIQGSPATYYTYVIFAVYFCWNSLLDYETFTESCKLALGSRSPFILAGYIIGHIIALEIFVYSYFERSILSGCFVLGVLWPLIMPSSFRSENKLLLLYWSISCLASSIFTLLPVEKGEDILLVVYGGILILITGINSMVKSSKYIIGNDSDSKTMIIFQLLLVALSIIIVYDTTNKLKWRVGLPILNQYAAWIILAISTATPFFYGLRRKQHYLKRLTTLFLAFAPLFVILSISYEVLFYYFLTQTVLLWLEIERKLFLFEQSKQKQQEQESHRKLEMRDSRISLIFLFFIKVGFFGTGNVASLSSFSLQSVYRLTTIFNPFLMGGLLLLKILIPFFIVSSVFYILNKSIRLSPFSLFLLVLSISDIMTLNFFYLVRDDGSWLEIGTTISHFVISSLFVLFMILLFLLSEVLVGKVIIPEDEEKEEKKREKND
;
A
#
# COMPACT_ATOMS: atom_id res chain seq x y z
N MET A 1 -35.67 5.21 -21.67
CA MET A 1 -35.64 4.28 -22.83
C MET A 1 -36.31 4.87 -24.06
N SER A 2 -37.48 5.50 -23.94
CA SER A 2 -38.22 6.11 -25.06
C SER A 2 -37.42 7.17 -25.84
N ILE A 3 -36.66 8.03 -25.14
CA ILE A 3 -35.80 9.06 -25.75
C ILE A 3 -34.68 8.44 -26.60
N MET A 4 -34.04 7.37 -26.13
CA MET A 4 -32.96 6.67 -26.85
C MET A 4 -33.49 5.93 -28.09
N TYR A 5 -34.71 5.40 -28.00
CA TYR A 5 -35.38 4.77 -29.14
C TYR A 5 -35.71 5.78 -30.24
N ILE A 6 -36.17 6.97 -29.85
CA ILE A 6 -36.43 8.08 -30.77
C ILE A 6 -35.13 8.61 -31.41
N GLN A 7 -34.01 8.60 -30.68
CA GLN A 7 -32.72 9.08 -31.18
C GLN A 7 -31.93 8.03 -32.00
N GLY A 8 -32.41 6.79 -32.12
CA GLY A 8 -31.70 5.74 -32.87
C GLY A 8 -30.32 5.40 -32.29
N SER A 9 -30.14 5.56 -30.97
CA SER A 9 -28.84 5.41 -30.33
C SER A 9 -28.30 3.96 -30.39
N PRO A 10 -26.98 3.74 -30.42
CA PRO A 10 -26.37 2.41 -30.39
C PRO A 10 -26.85 1.55 -29.20
N ALA A 11 -26.86 0.23 -29.39
CA ALA A 11 -27.32 -0.74 -28.39
C ALA A 11 -26.57 -0.64 -27.04
N THR A 12 -25.31 -0.21 -27.06
CA THR A 12 -24.48 -0.01 -25.85
C THR A 12 -25.09 0.98 -24.85
N TYR A 13 -25.74 2.05 -25.31
CA TYR A 13 -26.39 3.04 -24.44
C TYR A 13 -27.55 2.44 -23.64
N TYR A 14 -28.31 1.53 -24.26
CA TYR A 14 -29.39 0.82 -23.57
C TYR A 14 -28.84 -0.05 -22.44
N THR A 15 -27.71 -0.73 -22.66
CA THR A 15 -27.07 -1.55 -21.62
C THR A 15 -26.63 -0.71 -20.42
N TYR A 16 -26.02 0.46 -20.64
CA TYR A 16 -25.64 1.37 -19.56
C TYR A 16 -26.83 1.84 -18.72
N VAL A 17 -27.93 2.22 -19.40
CA VAL A 17 -29.12 2.70 -18.68
C VAL A 17 -29.86 1.58 -17.97
N ILE A 18 -29.97 0.38 -18.58
CA ILE A 18 -30.55 -0.79 -17.90
C ILE A 18 -29.76 -1.12 -16.64
N PHE A 19 -28.42 -1.13 -16.75
CA PHE A 19 -27.55 -1.40 -15.61
C PHE A 19 -27.75 -0.38 -14.47
N ALA A 20 -27.75 0.92 -14.80
CA ALA A 20 -27.96 1.98 -13.81
C ALA A 20 -29.35 1.90 -13.17
N VAL A 21 -30.40 1.68 -13.97
CA VAL A 21 -31.79 1.57 -13.47
C VAL A 21 -31.95 0.32 -12.60
N TYR A 22 -31.41 -0.83 -13.00
CA TYR A 22 -31.45 -2.06 -12.23
C TYR A 22 -30.74 -1.90 -10.87
N PHE A 23 -29.56 -1.28 -10.86
CA PHE A 23 -28.80 -1.05 -9.63
C PHE A 23 -29.51 -0.06 -8.70
N CYS A 24 -29.98 1.08 -9.23
CA CYS A 24 -30.76 2.04 -8.45
C CYS A 24 -32.05 1.41 -7.90
N TRP A 25 -32.73 0.58 -8.69
CA TRP A 25 -33.94 -0.12 -8.27
C TRP A 25 -33.67 -1.06 -7.09
N ASN A 26 -32.63 -1.91 -7.18
CA ASN A 26 -32.26 -2.80 -6.08
C ASN A 26 -31.78 -2.03 -4.84
N SER A 27 -31.02 -0.94 -5.01
CA SER A 27 -30.60 -0.10 -3.89
C SER A 27 -31.78 0.61 -3.21
N LEU A 28 -32.85 0.94 -3.96
CA LEU A 28 -34.08 1.50 -3.42
C LEU A 28 -34.96 0.43 -2.74
N LEU A 29 -34.88 -0.84 -3.14
CA LEU A 29 -35.56 -1.93 -2.44
C LEU A 29 -34.98 -2.17 -1.05
N ASP A 30 -33.68 -1.97 -0.88
CA ASP A 30 -32.98 -2.06 0.41
C ASP A 30 -33.09 -0.78 1.27
N TYR A 31 -34.07 0.10 1.02
CA TYR A 31 -34.19 1.41 1.69
C TYR A 31 -34.24 1.30 3.23
N GLU A 32 -34.80 0.21 3.77
CA GLU A 32 -34.88 -0.01 5.22
C GLU A 32 -33.47 -0.08 5.82
N THR A 33 -32.56 -0.85 5.21
CA THR A 33 -31.16 -0.95 5.65
C THR A 33 -30.42 0.39 5.55
N PHE A 34 -30.72 1.20 4.53
CA PHE A 34 -30.16 2.54 4.36
C PHE A 34 -30.66 3.47 5.47
N THR A 35 -31.96 3.49 5.74
CA THR A 35 -32.54 4.36 6.79
C THR A 35 -32.10 3.94 8.19
N GLU A 36 -31.95 2.65 8.47
CA GLU A 36 -31.38 2.15 9.72
C GLU A 36 -29.91 2.55 9.86
N SER A 37 -29.11 2.43 8.80
CA SER A 37 -27.71 2.86 8.79
C SER A 37 -27.58 4.37 9.03
N CYS A 38 -28.44 5.18 8.41
CA CYS A 38 -28.51 6.62 8.66
C CYS A 38 -28.93 6.92 10.10
N LYS A 39 -29.97 6.26 10.63
CA LYS A 39 -30.40 6.44 12.02
C LYS A 39 -29.31 6.06 13.02
N LEU A 40 -28.55 4.99 12.76
CA LEU A 40 -27.40 4.60 13.59
C LEU A 40 -26.25 5.60 13.49
N ALA A 41 -25.98 6.14 12.28
CA ALA A 41 -24.95 7.15 12.08
C ALA A 41 -25.30 8.48 12.75
N LEU A 42 -26.55 8.94 12.66
CA LEU A 42 -27.02 10.17 13.29
C LEU A 42 -27.30 10.01 14.80
N GLY A 43 -27.72 8.82 15.24
CA GLY A 43 -28.11 8.56 16.63
C GLY A 43 -26.95 8.24 17.57
N SER A 44 -25.79 7.81 17.05
CA SER A 44 -24.67 7.35 17.88
C SER A 44 -23.74 8.45 18.38
N ARG A 45 -23.72 9.66 17.78
CA ARG A 45 -22.83 10.78 18.17
C ARG A 45 -23.43 12.16 17.94
N SER A 46 -22.90 13.17 18.64
CA SER A 46 -23.28 14.57 18.44
C SER A 46 -23.08 15.01 16.98
N PRO A 47 -24.02 15.77 16.39
CA PRO A 47 -23.96 16.17 14.97
C PRO A 47 -22.69 16.93 14.60
N PHE A 48 -22.08 17.66 15.55
CA PHE A 48 -20.80 18.35 15.36
C PHE A 48 -19.63 17.41 15.04
N ILE A 49 -19.59 16.23 15.67
CA ILE A 49 -18.55 15.23 15.41
C ILE A 49 -18.71 14.67 13.99
N LEU A 50 -19.95 14.37 13.59
CA LEU A 50 -20.26 13.90 12.25
C LEU A 50 -19.88 14.94 11.19
N ALA A 51 -20.26 16.21 11.38
CA ALA A 51 -19.87 17.30 10.50
C ALA A 51 -18.35 17.43 10.39
N GLY A 52 -17.62 17.30 11.51
CA GLY A 52 -16.16 17.29 11.52
C GLY A 52 -15.55 16.16 10.68
N TYR A 53 -16.10 14.95 10.74
CA TYR A 53 -15.66 13.83 9.89
C TYR A 53 -15.92 14.11 8.41
N ILE A 54 -17.11 14.62 8.05
CA ILE A 54 -17.47 14.93 6.65
C ILE A 54 -16.52 15.99 6.09
N ILE A 55 -16.32 17.09 6.82
CA ILE A 55 -15.40 18.16 6.44
C ILE A 55 -13.97 17.62 6.29
N GLY A 56 -13.53 16.77 7.21
CA GLY A 56 -12.22 16.12 7.13
C GLY A 56 -12.05 15.24 5.89
N HIS A 57 -13.09 14.50 5.48
CA HIS A 57 -13.06 13.69 4.26
C HIS A 57 -13.01 14.55 3.00
N ILE A 58 -13.79 15.64 2.95
CA ILE A 58 -13.77 16.58 1.82
C ILE A 58 -12.37 17.20 1.67
N ILE A 59 -11.76 17.64 2.78
CA ILE A 59 -10.40 18.18 2.75
C ILE A 59 -9.39 17.12 2.29
N ALA A 60 -9.48 15.89 2.79
CA ALA A 60 -8.58 14.81 2.38
C ALA A 60 -8.73 14.48 0.89
N LEU A 61 -9.97 14.45 0.38
CA LEU A 61 -10.27 14.26 -1.04
C LEU A 61 -9.66 15.36 -1.90
N GLU A 62 -9.83 16.63 -1.50
CA GLU A 62 -9.27 17.77 -2.24
C GLU A 62 -7.74 17.73 -2.27
N ILE A 63 -7.10 17.35 -1.15
CA ILE A 63 -5.65 17.11 -1.10
C ILE A 63 -5.24 16.00 -2.06
N PHE A 64 -5.99 14.89 -2.13
CA PHE A 64 -5.70 13.80 -3.04
C PHE A 64 -5.88 14.19 -4.51
N VAL A 65 -6.90 14.98 -4.84
CA VAL A 65 -7.08 15.55 -6.19
C VAL A 65 -5.92 16.48 -6.52
N TYR A 66 -5.58 17.40 -5.61
CA TYR A 66 -4.50 18.37 -5.80
C TYR A 66 -3.12 17.69 -5.98
N SER A 67 -2.92 16.50 -5.39
CA SER A 67 -1.66 15.74 -5.55
C SER A 67 -1.34 15.32 -6.98
N TYR A 68 -2.32 15.31 -7.90
CA TYR A 68 -2.10 15.09 -9.33
C TYR A 68 -1.47 16.28 -10.02
N PHE A 69 -1.72 17.49 -9.52
CA PHE A 69 -1.12 18.71 -10.04
C PHE A 69 0.24 18.96 -9.41
N GLU A 70 0.31 18.86 -8.09
CA GLU A 70 1.51 19.19 -7.32
C GLU A 70 1.76 18.15 -6.24
N ARG A 71 2.68 17.22 -6.51
CA ARG A 71 2.99 16.09 -5.62
C ARG A 71 3.61 16.52 -4.27
N SER A 72 4.16 17.73 -4.17
CA SER A 72 4.76 18.24 -2.92
C SER A 72 3.75 18.38 -1.79
N ILE A 73 2.44 18.44 -2.08
CA ILE A 73 1.40 18.47 -1.04
C ILE A 73 1.44 17.22 -0.14
N LEU A 74 1.85 16.06 -0.68
CA LEU A 74 1.99 14.83 0.09
C LEU A 74 3.10 14.92 1.14
N SER A 75 4.15 15.73 0.90
CA SER A 75 5.16 16.06 1.92
C SER A 75 4.52 16.83 3.08
N GLY A 76 3.65 17.80 2.76
CA GLY A 76 2.88 18.54 3.76
C GLY A 76 2.03 17.61 4.62
N CYS A 77 1.36 16.63 4.00
CA CYS A 77 0.61 15.60 4.73
C CYS A 77 1.48 14.77 5.68
N PHE A 78 2.70 14.39 5.27
CA PHE A 78 3.63 13.70 6.16
C PHE A 78 4.04 14.55 7.36
N VAL A 79 4.28 15.85 7.16
CA VAL A 79 4.58 16.80 8.24
C VAL A 79 3.38 16.92 9.19
N LEU A 80 2.16 17.01 8.67
CA LEU A 80 0.94 16.95 9.50
C LEU A 80 0.82 15.61 10.25
N GLY A 81 1.23 14.51 9.63
CA GLY A 81 1.29 13.18 10.25
C GLY A 81 2.18 13.11 11.50
N VAL A 82 3.20 13.98 11.61
CA VAL A 82 4.03 14.12 12.82
C VAL A 82 3.22 14.61 14.02
N LEU A 83 2.15 15.38 13.78
CA LEU A 83 1.26 15.92 14.81
C LEU A 83 0.19 14.92 15.24
N TRP A 84 -0.06 13.85 14.46
CA TRP A 84 -1.10 12.86 14.75
C TRP A 84 -0.99 12.21 16.15
N PRO A 85 0.21 11.83 16.66
CA PRO A 85 0.39 11.35 18.02
C PRO A 85 -0.08 12.32 19.13
N LEU A 86 -0.14 13.63 18.85
CA LEU A 86 -0.59 14.65 19.81
C LEU A 86 -2.11 14.63 20.02
N ILE A 87 -2.86 14.07 19.07
CA ILE A 87 -4.33 13.95 19.12
C ILE A 87 -4.74 12.67 19.88
N MET A 88 -3.83 11.70 20.02
CA MET A 88 -4.08 10.43 20.70
C MET A 88 -4.21 10.59 22.23
N PRO A 89 -4.97 9.70 22.91
CA PRO A 89 -5.14 9.72 24.37
C PRO A 89 -3.81 9.76 25.14
N SER A 90 -3.76 10.53 26.23
CA SER A 90 -2.53 10.73 27.01
C SER A 90 -1.95 9.44 27.60
N SER A 91 -2.81 8.52 28.06
CA SER A 91 -2.39 7.21 28.58
C SER A 91 -1.78 6.31 27.50
N PHE A 92 -2.31 6.32 26.28
CA PHE A 92 -1.71 5.61 25.15
C PHE A 92 -0.32 6.18 24.81
N ARG A 93 -0.19 7.52 24.84
CA ARG A 93 1.06 8.22 24.55
C ARG A 93 2.14 7.91 25.58
N SER A 94 1.80 7.82 26.86
CA SER A 94 2.79 7.53 27.91
C SER A 94 3.38 6.13 27.80
N GLU A 95 2.59 5.14 27.40
CA GLU A 95 3.02 3.74 27.25
C GLU A 95 3.85 3.51 25.98
N ASN A 96 3.54 4.21 24.89
CA ASN A 96 4.10 3.94 23.56
C ASN A 96 5.02 5.04 23.02
N LYS A 97 5.69 5.82 23.90
CA LYS A 97 6.54 6.96 23.51
C LYS A 97 7.56 6.63 22.40
N LEU A 98 8.25 5.49 22.51
CA LEU A 98 9.25 5.08 21.52
C LEU A 98 8.65 4.80 20.14
N LEU A 99 7.49 4.14 20.09
CA LEU A 99 6.80 3.83 18.84
C LEU A 99 6.36 5.13 18.13
N LEU A 100 5.81 6.07 18.89
CA LEU A 100 5.37 7.37 18.38
C LEU A 100 6.55 8.23 17.91
N LEU A 101 7.70 8.16 18.60
CA LEU A 101 8.93 8.83 18.18
C LEU A 101 9.45 8.25 16.86
N TYR A 102 9.46 6.91 16.70
CA TYR A 102 9.83 6.28 15.43
C TYR A 102 8.88 6.69 14.29
N TRP A 103 7.58 6.79 14.56
CA TRP A 103 6.59 7.29 13.58
C TRP A 103 6.90 8.72 13.14
N SER A 104 7.14 9.63 14.07
CA SER A 104 7.47 11.02 13.74
C SER A 104 8.74 11.12 12.88
N ILE A 105 9.79 10.36 13.21
CA ILE A 105 11.03 10.31 12.43
C ILE A 105 10.77 9.72 11.03
N SER A 106 9.98 8.64 10.93
CA SER A 106 9.70 8.00 9.64
C SER A 106 8.84 8.88 8.73
N CYS A 107 7.88 9.62 9.29
CA CYS A 107 7.10 10.62 8.55
C CYS A 107 7.98 11.74 8.01
N LEU A 108 8.87 12.32 8.83
CA LEU A 108 9.79 13.35 8.38
C LEU A 108 10.72 12.84 7.28
N ALA A 109 11.29 11.65 7.43
CA ALA A 109 12.13 11.03 6.40
C ALA A 109 11.33 10.77 5.11
N SER A 110 10.09 10.28 5.22
CA SER A 110 9.23 10.00 4.05
C SER A 110 8.80 11.28 3.31
N SER A 111 8.68 12.41 4.01
CA SER A 111 8.29 13.69 3.42
C SER A 111 9.27 14.21 2.36
N ILE A 112 10.53 13.78 2.40
CA ILE A 112 11.57 14.26 1.49
C ILE A 112 11.32 13.75 0.05
N PHE A 113 10.82 12.52 -0.11
CA PHE A 113 10.80 11.86 -1.41
C PHE A 113 9.88 12.51 -2.44
N THR A 114 8.75 13.08 -2.00
CA THR A 114 7.81 13.79 -2.89
C THR A 114 8.34 15.16 -3.33
N LEU A 115 9.39 15.69 -2.68
CA LEU A 115 10.09 16.92 -3.11
C LEU A 115 11.25 16.63 -4.08
N LEU A 116 11.77 15.40 -4.09
CA LEU A 116 12.92 15.04 -4.93
C LEU A 116 12.56 15.03 -6.42
N PRO A 117 13.46 15.46 -7.32
CA PRO A 117 13.19 15.57 -8.74
C PRO A 117 12.85 14.22 -9.38
N VAL A 118 11.93 14.24 -10.36
CA VAL A 118 11.49 13.04 -11.11
C VAL A 118 12.65 12.47 -11.93
N GLU A 119 13.31 13.35 -12.69
CA GLU A 119 14.51 13.04 -13.46
C GLU A 119 15.71 13.06 -12.52
N LYS A 120 16.19 11.87 -12.17
CA LYS A 120 17.34 11.68 -11.28
C LYS A 120 18.53 11.14 -12.07
N GLY A 121 19.70 11.69 -11.77
CA GLY A 121 20.96 11.11 -12.21
C GLY A 121 21.20 9.74 -11.58
N GLU A 122 22.06 8.97 -12.21
CA GLU A 122 22.51 7.69 -11.65
C GLU A 122 23.41 7.93 -10.43
N ASP A 123 22.91 7.53 -9.25
CA ASP A 123 23.67 7.55 -8.01
C ASP A 123 23.54 6.19 -7.30
N ILE A 124 24.55 5.36 -7.53
CA ILE A 124 24.62 3.99 -7.02
C ILE A 124 24.82 3.99 -5.50
N LEU A 125 25.45 5.02 -4.93
CA LEU A 125 25.71 5.06 -3.49
C LEU A 125 24.39 5.12 -2.72
N LEU A 126 23.40 5.88 -3.22
CA LEU A 126 22.05 5.91 -2.64
C LEU A 126 21.36 4.54 -2.69
N VAL A 127 21.55 3.78 -3.78
CA VAL A 127 21.06 2.40 -3.90
C VAL A 127 21.71 1.49 -2.86
N VAL A 128 23.04 1.60 -2.69
CA VAL A 128 23.81 0.83 -1.72
C VAL A 128 23.40 1.18 -0.28
N TYR A 129 23.28 2.47 0.06
CA TYR A 129 22.83 2.91 1.38
C TYR A 129 21.41 2.41 1.70
N GLY A 130 20.48 2.49 0.74
CA GLY A 130 19.15 1.92 0.89
C GLY A 130 19.19 0.41 1.12
N GLY A 131 20.01 -0.32 0.35
CA GLY A 131 20.22 -1.75 0.52
C GLY A 131 20.79 -2.12 1.90
N ILE A 132 21.77 -1.36 2.40
CA ILE A 132 22.35 -1.56 3.74
C ILE A 132 21.30 -1.34 4.83
N LEU A 133 20.45 -0.32 4.71
CA LEU A 133 19.35 -0.10 5.67
C LEU A 133 18.33 -1.25 5.67
N ILE A 134 18.02 -1.81 4.50
CA ILE A 134 17.18 -3.02 4.38
C ILE A 134 17.84 -4.21 5.09
N LEU A 135 19.14 -4.41 4.93
CA LEU A 135 19.87 -5.48 5.62
C LEU A 135 19.84 -5.29 7.15
N ILE A 136 20.13 -4.08 7.64
CA ILE A 136 20.12 -3.76 9.07
C ILE A 136 18.75 -4.03 9.67
N THR A 137 17.67 -3.60 9.00
CA THR A 137 16.30 -3.82 9.50
C THR A 137 15.88 -5.27 9.44
N GLY A 138 16.27 -6.03 8.41
CA GLY A 138 16.01 -7.47 8.35
C GLY A 138 16.74 -8.25 9.46
N ILE A 139 18.00 -7.89 9.75
CA ILE A 139 18.76 -8.47 10.89
C ILE A 139 18.07 -8.13 12.22
N ASN A 140 17.68 -6.87 12.42
CA ASN A 140 16.98 -6.44 13.64
C ASN A 140 15.64 -7.17 13.79
N SER A 141 14.89 -7.34 12.69
CA SER A 141 13.65 -8.12 12.68
C SER A 141 13.90 -9.58 13.05
N MET A 142 15.00 -10.20 12.58
CA MET A 142 15.36 -11.57 12.93
C MET A 142 15.66 -11.71 14.43
N VAL A 143 16.44 -10.80 15.01
CA VAL A 143 16.76 -10.80 16.45
C VAL A 143 15.50 -10.65 17.29
N LYS A 144 14.62 -9.72 16.93
CA LYS A 144 13.33 -9.51 17.62
C LYS A 144 12.34 -10.64 17.40
N SER A 145 12.42 -11.36 16.28
CA SER A 145 11.49 -12.44 15.95
C SER A 145 11.58 -13.66 16.87
N SER A 146 12.66 -13.77 17.66
CA SER A 146 12.79 -14.74 18.76
C SER A 146 11.74 -14.55 19.86
N LYS A 147 11.10 -13.39 19.94
CA LYS A 147 9.99 -13.11 20.88
C LYS A 147 8.62 -13.56 20.37
N TYR A 148 8.48 -13.88 19.09
CA TYR A 148 7.21 -14.18 18.42
C TYR A 148 7.24 -15.61 17.83
N ILE A 149 7.52 -16.59 18.69
CA ILE A 149 7.68 -18.01 18.30
C ILE A 149 6.30 -18.64 18.15
N ILE A 150 6.00 -19.14 16.94
CA ILE A 150 4.85 -20.00 16.68
C ILE A 150 5.37 -21.23 15.96
N GLY A 151 5.33 -22.40 16.61
CA GLY A 151 5.77 -23.67 16.04
C GLY A 151 7.30 -23.79 15.84
N ASN A 152 7.71 -24.61 14.86
CA ASN A 152 9.12 -24.92 14.60
C ASN A 152 9.82 -23.72 13.91
N ASP A 153 10.40 -22.85 14.74
CA ASP A 153 10.94 -21.53 14.37
C ASP A 153 12.21 -21.59 13.49
N SER A 154 12.89 -22.73 13.44
CA SER A 154 14.15 -22.93 12.71
C SER A 154 14.02 -22.59 11.23
N ASP A 155 12.97 -23.09 10.58
CA ASP A 155 12.78 -22.90 9.13
C ASP A 155 12.51 -21.45 8.76
N SER A 156 11.84 -20.69 9.65
CA SER A 156 11.49 -19.29 9.39
C SER A 156 12.70 -18.36 9.50
N LYS A 157 13.61 -18.66 10.45
CA LYS A 157 14.89 -17.97 10.57
C LYS A 157 15.79 -18.25 9.39
N THR A 158 15.89 -19.51 8.96
CA THR A 158 16.66 -19.90 7.77
C THR A 158 16.17 -19.16 6.52
N MET A 159 14.85 -18.99 6.37
CA MET A 159 14.26 -18.23 5.26
C MET A 159 14.67 -16.75 5.28
N ILE A 160 14.60 -16.09 6.45
CA ILE A 160 15.00 -14.68 6.59
C ILE A 160 16.50 -14.51 6.30
N ILE A 161 17.34 -15.43 6.79
CA ILE A 161 18.79 -15.44 6.49
C ILE A 161 19.03 -15.58 4.99
N PHE A 162 18.32 -16.50 4.33
CA PHE A 162 18.42 -16.69 2.89
C PHE A 162 18.03 -15.42 2.11
N GLN A 163 16.94 -14.74 2.49
CA GLN A 163 16.54 -13.49 1.85
C GLN A 163 17.54 -12.35 2.11
N LEU A 164 18.10 -12.26 3.32
CA LEU A 164 19.17 -11.29 3.63
C LEU A 164 20.40 -11.51 2.75
N LEU A 165 20.79 -12.77 2.52
CA LEU A 165 21.90 -13.10 1.61
C LEU A 165 21.59 -12.68 0.17
N LEU A 166 20.36 -12.90 -0.31
CA LEU A 166 19.94 -12.44 -1.65
C LEU A 166 19.99 -10.92 -1.78
N VAL A 167 19.58 -10.18 -0.74
CA VAL A 167 19.71 -8.71 -0.71
C VAL A 167 21.17 -8.30 -0.79
N ALA A 168 22.05 -8.88 0.03
CA ALA A 168 23.47 -8.56 0.02
C ALA A 168 24.13 -8.84 -1.34
N LEU A 169 23.82 -9.99 -1.94
CA LEU A 169 24.29 -10.35 -3.28
C LEU A 169 23.78 -9.39 -4.34
N SER A 170 22.51 -8.96 -4.26
CA SER A 170 21.94 -7.99 -5.21
C SER A 170 22.66 -6.64 -5.16
N ILE A 171 23.06 -6.17 -3.97
CA ILE A 171 23.83 -4.92 -3.80
C ILE A 171 25.20 -5.04 -4.45
N ILE A 172 25.91 -6.16 -4.20
CA ILE A 172 27.24 -6.41 -4.76
C ILE A 172 27.18 -6.47 -6.29
N ILE A 173 26.21 -7.21 -6.83
CA ILE A 173 26.03 -7.36 -8.29
C ILE A 173 25.69 -6.01 -8.92
N VAL A 174 24.79 -5.23 -8.33
CA VAL A 174 24.44 -3.90 -8.86
C VAL A 174 25.67 -2.99 -8.86
N TYR A 175 26.41 -2.94 -7.75
CA TYR A 175 27.60 -2.11 -7.64
C TYR A 175 28.68 -2.48 -8.68
N ASP A 176 29.00 -3.77 -8.79
CA ASP A 176 30.01 -4.26 -9.75
C ASP A 176 29.57 -4.06 -11.21
N THR A 177 28.32 -4.40 -11.51
CA THR A 177 27.76 -4.29 -12.87
C THR A 177 27.74 -2.84 -13.33
N THR A 178 27.25 -1.92 -12.50
CA THR A 178 27.20 -0.52 -12.88
C THR A 178 28.60 0.07 -13.05
N ASN A 179 29.55 -0.26 -12.18
CA ASN A 179 30.93 0.20 -12.35
C ASN A 179 31.52 -0.30 -13.68
N LYS A 180 31.36 -1.57 -14.03
CA LYS A 180 31.85 -2.12 -15.31
C LYS A 180 31.16 -1.50 -16.53
N LEU A 181 29.88 -1.16 -16.43
CA LEU A 181 29.17 -0.40 -17.47
C LEU A 181 29.73 1.03 -17.61
N LYS A 182 30.05 1.71 -16.51
CA LYS A 182 30.70 3.03 -16.53
C LYS A 182 32.07 2.99 -17.21
N TRP A 183 32.85 1.93 -16.96
CA TRP A 183 34.13 1.68 -17.63
C TRP A 183 34.01 1.17 -19.07
N ARG A 184 32.79 1.07 -19.63
CA ARG A 184 32.49 0.57 -20.99
C ARG A 184 33.02 -0.84 -21.28
N VAL A 185 33.21 -1.67 -20.24
CA VAL A 185 33.66 -3.07 -20.34
C VAL A 185 32.53 -4.00 -20.81
N GLY A 186 31.31 -3.47 -20.98
CA GLY A 186 30.11 -4.21 -21.35
C GLY A 186 29.45 -4.89 -20.14
N LEU A 187 28.35 -5.60 -20.40
CA LEU A 187 27.61 -6.30 -19.35
C LEU A 187 28.28 -7.66 -19.04
N PRO A 188 28.77 -7.90 -17.81
CA PRO A 188 29.37 -9.17 -17.47
C PRO A 188 28.33 -10.29 -17.46
N ILE A 189 28.58 -11.35 -18.23
CA ILE A 189 27.65 -12.47 -18.41
C ILE A 189 27.29 -13.14 -17.07
N LEU A 190 28.28 -13.33 -16.19
CA LEU A 190 28.05 -13.93 -14.86
C LEU A 190 27.11 -13.08 -14.01
N ASN A 191 27.30 -11.76 -13.98
CA ASN A 191 26.45 -10.84 -13.23
C ASN A 191 25.03 -10.81 -13.80
N GLN A 192 24.91 -10.87 -15.13
CA GLN A 192 23.62 -10.91 -15.81
C GLN A 192 22.80 -12.15 -15.38
N TYR A 193 23.39 -13.35 -15.46
CA TYR A 193 22.70 -14.57 -15.04
C TYR A 193 22.40 -14.55 -13.54
N ALA A 194 23.35 -14.12 -12.70
CA ALA A 194 23.13 -14.01 -11.27
C ALA A 194 21.97 -13.05 -10.93
N ALA A 195 21.87 -11.90 -11.61
CA ALA A 195 20.79 -10.94 -11.40
C ALA A 195 19.43 -11.53 -11.78
N TRP A 196 19.32 -12.25 -12.91
CA TRP A 196 18.09 -12.94 -13.30
C TRP A 196 17.69 -14.05 -12.32
N ILE A 197 18.65 -14.84 -11.85
CA ILE A 197 18.41 -15.91 -10.87
C ILE A 197 17.92 -15.31 -9.54
N ILE A 198 18.61 -14.29 -9.03
CA ILE A 198 18.21 -13.60 -7.79
C ILE A 198 16.81 -13.01 -7.93
N LEU A 199 16.51 -12.36 -9.06
CA LEU A 199 15.20 -11.79 -9.33
C LEU A 199 14.11 -12.87 -9.28
N ALA A 200 14.28 -13.96 -10.03
CA ALA A 200 13.30 -15.04 -10.09
C ALA A 200 13.09 -15.72 -8.73
N ILE A 201 14.17 -16.06 -8.03
CA ILE A 201 14.10 -16.71 -6.72
C ILE A 201 13.45 -15.78 -5.69
N SER A 202 13.88 -14.52 -5.62
CA SER A 202 13.42 -13.58 -4.61
C SER A 202 11.93 -13.29 -4.74
N THR A 203 11.44 -13.03 -5.96
CA THR A 203 10.02 -12.79 -6.22
C THR A 203 9.16 -14.03 -5.99
N ALA A 204 9.69 -15.24 -6.21
CA ALA A 204 8.96 -16.48 -5.97
C ALA A 204 8.85 -16.86 -4.48
N THR A 205 9.78 -16.37 -3.63
CA THR A 205 9.84 -16.76 -2.21
C THR A 205 8.53 -16.56 -1.42
N PRO A 206 7.77 -15.46 -1.56
CA PRO A 206 6.56 -15.26 -0.79
C PRO A 206 5.47 -16.28 -1.10
N PHE A 207 5.41 -16.76 -2.35
CA PHE A 207 4.38 -17.68 -2.80
C PHE A 207 4.63 -19.10 -2.29
N PHE A 208 5.86 -19.60 -2.40
CA PHE A 208 6.17 -20.97 -1.96
C PHE A 208 6.14 -21.14 -0.44
N TYR A 209 6.69 -20.17 0.31
CA TYR A 209 6.83 -20.30 1.75
C TYR A 209 5.60 -19.80 2.52
N GLY A 210 4.94 -18.76 1.99
CA GLY A 210 3.84 -18.08 2.68
C GLY A 210 2.48 -18.74 2.61
N LEU A 211 2.15 -19.36 1.48
CA LEU A 211 0.86 -20.03 1.30
C LEU A 211 0.75 -21.32 2.13
N ARG A 212 1.89 -21.95 2.45
CA ARG A 212 1.93 -23.28 3.05
C ARG A 212 1.83 -23.30 4.57
N ARG A 213 2.24 -22.24 5.28
CA ARG A 213 2.39 -22.26 6.74
C ARG A 213 1.76 -21.06 7.42
N LYS A 214 1.11 -21.29 8.57
CA LYS A 214 0.65 -20.22 9.45
C LYS A 214 1.85 -19.50 10.05
N GLN A 215 1.93 -18.18 9.87
CA GLN A 215 3.01 -17.35 10.41
C GLN A 215 2.46 -16.17 11.20
N HIS A 216 3.24 -15.69 12.18
CA HIS A 216 2.94 -14.43 12.84
C HIS A 216 2.98 -13.29 11.82
N TYR A 217 2.02 -12.35 11.90
CA TYR A 217 1.83 -11.30 10.89
C TYR A 217 3.08 -10.44 10.65
N LEU A 218 3.83 -10.08 11.69
CA LEU A 218 5.09 -9.33 11.54
C LEU A 218 6.15 -10.12 10.76
N LYS A 219 6.29 -11.43 11.04
CA LYS A 219 7.24 -12.29 10.31
C LYS A 219 6.86 -12.37 8.83
N ARG A 220 5.56 -12.48 8.54
CA ARG A 220 5.06 -12.50 7.16
C ARG A 220 5.36 -11.20 6.42
N LEU A 221 5.10 -10.05 7.05
CA LEU A 221 5.40 -8.74 6.48
C LEU A 221 6.90 -8.51 6.26
N THR A 222 7.75 -8.90 7.21
CA THR A 222 9.21 -8.85 7.01
C THR A 222 9.64 -9.73 5.84
N THR A 223 9.08 -10.94 5.72
CA THR A 223 9.39 -11.85 4.60
C THR A 223 8.99 -11.26 3.26
N LEU A 224 7.84 -10.57 3.18
CA LEU A 224 7.41 -9.87 1.96
C LEU A 224 8.34 -8.69 1.63
N PHE A 225 8.68 -7.88 2.63
CA PHE A 225 9.60 -6.75 2.47
C PHE A 225 10.99 -7.20 1.98
N LEU A 226 11.54 -8.27 2.55
CA LEU A 226 12.85 -8.79 2.13
C LEU A 226 12.77 -9.53 0.78
N ALA A 227 11.64 -10.14 0.43
CA ALA A 227 11.47 -10.82 -0.86
C ALA A 227 11.46 -9.86 -2.05
N PHE A 228 10.84 -8.68 -1.91
CA PHE A 228 10.80 -7.70 -3.00
C PHE A 228 12.02 -6.77 -3.03
N ALA A 229 12.84 -6.76 -1.97
CA ALA A 229 14.01 -5.90 -1.88
C ALA A 229 15.08 -6.17 -2.98
N PRO A 230 15.51 -7.40 -3.28
CA PRO A 230 16.52 -7.65 -4.34
C PRO A 230 16.05 -7.21 -5.72
N LEU A 231 14.79 -7.51 -6.06
CA LEU A 231 14.15 -7.06 -7.30
C LEU A 231 14.19 -5.53 -7.40
N PHE A 232 13.82 -4.84 -6.32
CA PHE A 232 13.78 -3.39 -6.30
C PHE A 232 15.18 -2.75 -6.33
N VAL A 233 16.18 -3.34 -5.66
CA VAL A 233 17.60 -2.91 -5.70
C VAL A 233 18.17 -3.04 -7.12
N ILE A 234 17.95 -4.18 -7.78
CA ILE A 234 18.42 -4.43 -9.16
C ILE A 234 17.82 -3.42 -10.13
N LEU A 235 16.54 -3.07 -9.97
CA LEU A 235 15.82 -2.20 -10.89
C LEU A 235 15.90 -0.70 -10.52
N SER A 236 16.68 -0.30 -9.50
CA SER A 236 16.77 1.09 -9.01
C SER A 236 18.09 1.76 -9.33
N ILE A 237 18.06 3.03 -9.75
CA ILE A 237 19.26 3.80 -10.17
C ILE A 237 19.75 4.85 -9.16
N SER A 238 18.93 5.20 -8.16
CA SER A 238 19.18 6.33 -7.26
C SER A 238 18.39 6.13 -5.94
N TYR A 239 17.79 7.19 -5.38
CA TYR A 239 17.10 7.23 -4.08
C TYR A 239 15.87 6.32 -3.94
N GLU A 240 15.47 5.60 -4.98
CA GLU A 240 14.27 4.75 -4.98
C GLU A 240 14.32 3.71 -3.86
N VAL A 241 15.46 3.03 -3.69
CA VAL A 241 15.61 2.00 -2.64
C VAL A 241 15.39 2.59 -1.24
N LEU A 242 15.82 3.84 -1.02
CA LEU A 242 15.56 4.56 0.22
C LEU A 242 14.06 4.87 0.37
N PHE A 243 13.39 5.29 -0.69
CA PHE A 243 11.94 5.49 -0.70
C PHE A 243 11.20 4.21 -0.30
N TYR A 244 11.54 3.07 -0.92
CA TYR A 244 10.97 1.77 -0.58
C TYR A 244 11.17 1.39 0.89
N TYR A 245 12.37 1.63 1.41
CA TYR A 245 12.69 1.41 2.81
C TYR A 245 11.83 2.26 3.74
N PHE A 246 11.83 3.59 3.59
CA PHE A 246 11.12 4.51 4.48
C PHE A 246 9.60 4.39 4.36
N LEU A 247 9.08 4.15 3.16
CA LEU A 247 7.67 3.85 2.96
C LEU A 247 7.26 2.60 3.73
N THR A 248 8.02 1.51 3.60
CA THR A 248 7.71 0.26 4.31
C THR A 248 7.78 0.45 5.83
N GLN A 249 8.81 1.11 6.35
CA GLN A 249 8.90 1.38 7.79
C GLN A 249 7.72 2.21 8.29
N THR A 250 7.33 3.26 7.57
CA THR A 250 6.22 4.13 7.97
C THR A 250 4.89 3.37 7.95
N VAL A 251 4.64 2.55 6.93
CA VAL A 251 3.42 1.74 6.82
C VAL A 251 3.35 0.65 7.91
N LEU A 252 4.48 0.04 8.26
CA LEU A 252 4.55 -0.93 9.38
C LEU A 252 4.31 -0.26 10.74
N LEU A 253 4.87 0.94 10.95
CA LEU A 253 4.62 1.72 12.18
C LEU A 253 3.14 2.12 12.28
N TRP A 254 2.52 2.51 11.16
CA TRP A 254 1.08 2.78 11.10
C TRP A 254 0.25 1.56 11.53
N LEU A 255 0.56 0.37 10.99
CA LEU A 255 -0.09 -0.89 11.40
C LEU A 255 0.04 -1.15 12.90
N GLU A 256 1.23 -1.00 13.47
CA GLU A 256 1.45 -1.23 14.89
C GLU A 256 0.70 -0.23 15.77
N ILE A 257 0.66 1.04 15.37
CA ILE A 257 -0.06 2.10 16.08
C ILE A 257 -1.56 1.83 16.07
N GLU A 258 -2.16 1.59 14.90
CA GLU A 258 -3.60 1.36 14.79
C GLU A 258 -4.03 0.10 15.53
N ARG A 259 -3.23 -0.97 15.45
CA ARG A 259 -3.52 -2.20 16.21
C ARG A 259 -3.46 -1.97 17.71
N LYS A 260 -2.41 -1.32 18.22
CA LYS A 260 -2.30 -1.04 19.67
C LYS A 260 -3.41 -0.09 20.13
N LEU A 261 -3.79 0.87 19.30
CA LEU A 261 -4.88 1.80 19.60
C LEU A 261 -6.21 1.07 19.71
N PHE A 262 -6.48 0.13 18.79
CA PHE A 262 -7.65 -0.75 18.87
C PHE A 262 -7.68 -1.59 20.15
N LEU A 263 -6.57 -2.26 20.51
CA LEU A 263 -6.46 -3.06 21.73
C LEU A 263 -6.70 -2.22 22.99
N PHE A 264 -6.13 -1.01 23.02
CA PHE A 264 -6.29 -0.07 24.13
C PHE A 264 -7.73 0.41 24.31
N GLU A 265 -8.48 0.54 23.22
CA GLU A 265 -9.90 0.94 23.28
C GLU A 265 -10.79 -0.24 23.66
N GLN A 266 -10.48 -1.44 23.16
CA GLN A 266 -11.19 -2.66 23.53
C GLN A 266 -11.04 -2.97 25.02
N SER A 267 -9.87 -2.73 25.63
CA SER A 267 -9.69 -2.95 27.07
C SER A 267 -10.53 -1.99 27.94
N LYS A 268 -10.88 -0.80 27.42
CA LYS A 268 -11.75 0.17 28.10
C LYS A 268 -13.23 -0.13 27.96
N GLN A 269 -13.66 -0.68 26.81
CA GLN A 269 -15.02 -1.12 26.59
C GLN A 269 -15.19 -2.53 27.21
N LYS A 270 -15.62 -2.60 28.48
CA LYS A 270 -15.91 -3.87 29.18
C LYS A 270 -16.69 -4.83 28.28
N GLN A 271 -16.14 -6.04 28.11
CA GLN A 271 -16.72 -7.28 27.54
C GLN A 271 -18.20 -7.18 27.12
N GLN A 272 -18.48 -6.62 25.94
CA GLN A 272 -19.69 -6.96 25.19
C GLN A 272 -19.42 -8.22 24.37
N GLU A 273 -20.43 -9.08 24.27
CA GLU A 273 -20.39 -10.39 23.63
C GLU A 273 -19.61 -10.35 22.31
N GLN A 274 -18.59 -11.21 22.23
CA GLN A 274 -17.62 -11.23 21.14
C GLN A 274 -18.25 -11.89 19.91
N GLU A 275 -18.98 -11.11 19.11
CA GLU A 275 -19.22 -11.45 17.71
C GLU A 275 -17.87 -11.66 17.00
N SER A 276 -17.82 -12.58 16.04
CA SER A 276 -16.61 -12.90 15.27
C SER A 276 -16.10 -11.69 14.48
N HIS A 277 -17.01 -10.80 14.09
CA HIS A 277 -16.70 -9.56 13.39
C HIS A 277 -17.36 -8.37 14.09
N ARG A 278 -16.59 -7.30 14.28
CA ARG A 278 -17.07 -6.00 14.76
C ARG A 278 -17.73 -5.24 13.59
N LYS A 279 -18.77 -4.46 13.89
CA LYS A 279 -19.40 -3.53 12.93
C LYS A 279 -18.46 -2.36 12.61
N LEU A 280 -18.54 -1.85 11.37
CA LEU A 280 -17.74 -0.70 10.93
C LEU A 280 -18.15 0.57 11.68
N GLU A 281 -17.20 1.26 12.30
CA GLU A 281 -17.44 2.53 12.96
C GLU A 281 -16.90 3.71 12.16
N MET A 282 -17.49 4.90 12.34
CA MET A 282 -17.03 6.15 11.73
C MET A 282 -15.54 6.44 11.97
N ARG A 283 -14.99 5.99 13.10
CA ARG A 283 -13.56 6.17 13.41
C ARG A 283 -12.65 5.37 12.47
N ASP A 284 -13.11 4.21 12.00
CA ASP A 284 -12.34 3.32 11.14
C ASP A 284 -12.17 3.92 9.73
N SER A 285 -12.98 4.93 9.36
CA SER A 285 -12.80 5.71 8.12
C SER A 285 -11.41 6.35 7.98
N ARG A 286 -10.76 6.68 9.11
CA ARG A 286 -9.38 7.21 9.11
C ARG A 286 -8.39 6.21 8.48
N ILE A 287 -8.62 4.91 8.69
CA ILE A 287 -7.74 3.84 8.21
C ILE A 287 -7.79 3.82 6.68
N SER A 288 -8.98 3.98 6.11
CA SER A 288 -9.17 4.06 4.66
C SER A 288 -8.55 5.32 4.07
N LEU A 289 -8.66 6.48 4.74
CA LEU A 289 -7.98 7.71 4.29
C LEU A 289 -6.45 7.57 4.34
N ILE A 290 -5.90 7.01 5.42
CA ILE A 290 -4.45 6.80 5.54
C ILE A 290 -3.97 5.78 4.50
N PHE A 291 -4.75 4.73 4.24
CA PHE A 291 -4.45 3.78 3.17
C PHE A 291 -4.41 4.46 1.79
N LEU A 292 -5.43 5.25 1.45
CA LEU A 292 -5.45 6.02 0.21
C LEU A 292 -4.26 6.98 0.12
N PHE A 293 -3.91 7.63 1.21
CA PHE A 293 -2.71 8.47 1.29
C PHE A 293 -1.44 7.68 0.95
N PHE A 294 -1.19 6.53 1.57
CA PHE A 294 0.00 5.72 1.26
C PHE A 294 0.01 5.19 -0.16
N ILE A 295 -1.15 4.87 -0.71
CA ILE A 295 -1.29 4.46 -2.10
C ILE A 295 -0.93 5.64 -3.04
N LYS A 296 -1.39 6.86 -2.76
CA LYS A 296 -0.98 8.07 -3.51
C LYS A 296 0.51 8.36 -3.37
N VAL A 297 1.08 8.19 -2.17
CA VAL A 297 2.53 8.29 -1.96
C VAL A 297 3.27 7.23 -2.76
N GLY A 298 2.78 5.98 -2.82
CA GLY A 298 3.35 4.93 -3.67
C GLY A 298 3.36 5.30 -5.16
N PHE A 299 2.29 5.96 -5.63
CA PHE A 299 2.14 6.40 -7.01
C PHE A 299 3.02 7.61 -7.36
N PHE A 300 3.04 8.65 -6.54
CA PHE A 300 3.74 9.92 -6.84
C PHE A 300 5.16 10.03 -6.24
N GLY A 301 5.49 9.22 -5.22
CA GLY A 301 6.69 9.40 -4.40
C GLY A 301 8.02 9.22 -5.13
N THR A 302 8.05 8.44 -6.21
CA THR A 302 9.24 8.31 -7.07
C THR A 302 9.12 9.03 -8.40
N GLY A 303 8.04 9.78 -8.61
CA GLY A 303 7.82 10.69 -9.74
C GLY A 303 7.56 10.04 -11.10
N ASN A 304 7.99 8.79 -11.33
CA ASN A 304 8.05 8.21 -12.67
C ASN A 304 6.77 7.50 -13.13
N VAL A 305 5.75 7.32 -12.28
CA VAL A 305 4.60 6.44 -12.64
C VAL A 305 3.61 7.12 -13.60
N ALA A 306 3.47 8.44 -13.54
CA ALA A 306 2.51 9.18 -14.37
C ALA A 306 2.97 9.32 -15.85
N SER A 307 4.29 9.26 -16.10
CA SER A 307 4.87 9.33 -17.45
C SER A 307 5.71 8.09 -17.74
N LEU A 308 5.09 7.05 -18.30
CA LEU A 308 5.78 5.83 -18.74
C LEU A 308 7.00 6.10 -19.67
N SER A 309 7.05 7.27 -20.31
CA SER A 309 8.15 7.73 -21.16
C SER A 309 9.39 8.20 -20.39
N SER A 310 9.30 8.51 -19.09
CA SER A 310 10.44 9.01 -18.29
C SER A 310 11.23 7.91 -17.59
N PHE A 311 10.86 6.63 -17.76
CA PHE A 311 11.58 5.53 -17.13
C PHE A 311 12.97 5.36 -17.74
N SER A 312 13.98 5.53 -16.89
CA SER A 312 15.37 5.31 -17.23
C SER A 312 15.62 3.83 -17.59
N LEU A 313 15.82 3.53 -18.88
CA LEU A 313 16.18 2.20 -19.38
C LEU A 313 17.50 1.67 -18.76
N GLN A 314 18.30 2.56 -18.18
CA GLN A 314 19.57 2.26 -17.51
C GLN A 314 19.44 1.20 -16.42
N SER A 315 18.32 1.16 -15.68
CA SER A 315 18.14 0.08 -14.69
C SER A 315 18.01 -1.28 -15.32
N VAL A 316 17.33 -1.37 -16.47
CA VAL A 316 17.08 -2.62 -17.18
C VAL A 316 18.31 -3.10 -17.94
N TYR A 317 19.22 -2.20 -18.34
CA TYR A 317 20.49 -2.58 -18.96
C TYR A 317 21.41 -3.43 -18.08
N ARG A 318 21.16 -3.48 -16.76
CA ARG A 318 21.82 -4.44 -15.85
C ARG A 318 21.37 -5.89 -16.05
N LEU A 319 20.22 -6.12 -16.69
CA LEU A 319 19.60 -7.43 -16.92
C LEU A 319 19.59 -7.83 -18.39
N THR A 320 19.37 -6.88 -19.30
CA THR A 320 19.41 -7.11 -20.74
C THR A 320 19.89 -5.88 -21.47
N THR A 321 20.88 -6.04 -22.36
CA THR A 321 21.37 -4.97 -23.23
C THR A 321 20.61 -4.90 -24.55
N ILE A 322 19.93 -5.99 -24.95
CA ILE A 322 19.11 -6.05 -26.16
C ILE A 322 17.78 -5.37 -25.87
N PHE A 323 17.44 -4.36 -26.67
CA PHE A 323 16.17 -3.65 -26.56
C PHE A 323 15.00 -4.60 -26.86
N ASN A 324 14.16 -4.82 -25.86
CA ASN A 324 12.90 -5.52 -26.00
C ASN A 324 11.83 -4.74 -25.23
N PRO A 325 10.93 -4.01 -25.91
CA PRO A 325 10.01 -3.07 -25.24
C PRO A 325 9.06 -3.79 -24.29
N PHE A 326 8.64 -5.02 -24.61
CA PHE A 326 7.73 -5.79 -23.77
C PHE A 326 8.41 -6.30 -22.49
N LEU A 327 9.60 -6.87 -22.60
CA LEU A 327 10.35 -7.34 -21.43
C LEU A 327 10.79 -6.17 -20.55
N MET A 328 11.34 -5.11 -21.16
CA MET A 328 11.81 -3.94 -20.42
C MET A 328 10.63 -3.20 -19.74
N GLY A 329 9.54 -2.99 -20.47
CA GLY A 329 8.30 -2.42 -19.92
C GLY A 329 7.73 -3.28 -18.80
N GLY A 330 7.70 -4.62 -18.97
CA GLY A 330 7.24 -5.56 -17.94
C GLY A 330 8.06 -5.49 -16.65
N LEU A 331 9.39 -5.40 -16.73
CA LEU A 331 10.26 -5.24 -15.55
C LEU A 331 10.02 -3.91 -14.84
N LEU A 332 9.83 -2.83 -15.59
CA LEU A 332 9.52 -1.52 -15.02
C LEU A 332 8.14 -1.49 -14.37
N LEU A 333 7.12 -2.07 -15.00
CA LEU A 333 5.80 -2.25 -14.39
C LEU A 333 5.89 -3.06 -13.09
N LEU A 334 6.64 -4.16 -13.10
CA LEU A 334 6.84 -4.96 -11.88
C LEU A 334 7.49 -4.14 -10.76
N LYS A 335 8.47 -3.29 -11.06
CA LYS A 335 9.09 -2.37 -10.08
C LYS A 335 8.06 -1.40 -9.49
N ILE A 336 7.19 -0.82 -10.32
CA ILE A 336 6.15 0.13 -9.90
C ILE A 336 5.16 -0.54 -8.94
N LEU A 337 4.85 -1.82 -9.15
CA LEU A 337 3.88 -2.56 -8.33
C LEU A 337 4.34 -2.85 -6.89
N ILE A 338 5.65 -2.88 -6.64
CA ILE A 338 6.21 -3.31 -5.35
C ILE A 338 5.72 -2.46 -4.16
N PRO A 339 5.82 -1.11 -4.17
CA PRO A 339 5.27 -0.27 -3.11
C PRO A 339 3.79 -0.55 -2.83
N PHE A 340 2.98 -0.73 -3.88
CA PHE A 340 1.55 -1.02 -3.75
C PHE A 340 1.29 -2.38 -3.12
N PHE A 341 2.09 -3.41 -3.45
CA PHE A 341 1.96 -4.74 -2.83
C PHE A 341 2.21 -4.68 -1.32
N ILE A 342 3.20 -3.92 -0.86
CA ILE A 342 3.46 -3.76 0.58
C ILE A 342 2.33 -3.03 1.28
N VAL A 343 1.92 -1.87 0.75
CA VAL A 343 0.84 -1.06 1.34
C VAL A 343 -0.46 -1.88 1.42
N SER A 344 -0.78 -2.61 0.36
CA SER A 344 -1.98 -3.48 0.32
C SER A 344 -1.87 -4.69 1.26
N SER A 345 -0.69 -5.32 1.38
CA SER A 345 -0.47 -6.42 2.33
C SER A 345 -0.66 -5.97 3.78
N VAL A 346 -0.17 -4.77 4.10
CA VAL A 346 -0.34 -4.19 5.43
C VAL A 346 -1.80 -3.84 5.70
N PHE A 347 -2.49 -3.23 4.74
CA PHE A 347 -3.92 -2.93 4.85
C PHE A 347 -4.78 -4.18 5.07
N TYR A 348 -4.50 -5.27 4.34
CA TYR A 348 -5.18 -6.55 4.52
C TYR A 348 -4.98 -7.11 5.95
N ILE A 349 -3.75 -7.09 6.46
CA ILE A 349 -3.44 -7.53 7.83
C ILE A 349 -4.10 -6.61 8.86
N LEU A 350 -4.11 -5.30 8.62
CA LEU A 350 -4.74 -4.33 9.51
C LEU A 350 -6.25 -4.59 9.63
N ASN A 351 -6.93 -4.81 8.50
CA ASN A 351 -8.36 -5.15 8.48
C ASN A 351 -8.65 -6.41 9.31
N LYS A 352 -7.82 -7.44 9.16
CA LYS A 352 -7.92 -8.66 9.96
C LYS A 352 -7.63 -8.41 11.45
N SER A 353 -6.65 -7.55 11.78
CA SER A 353 -6.25 -7.26 13.16
C SER A 353 -7.28 -6.46 13.97
N ILE A 354 -8.12 -5.67 13.30
CA ILE A 354 -9.19 -4.88 13.93
C ILE A 354 -10.52 -5.64 13.99
N ARG A 355 -10.55 -6.90 13.49
CA ARG A 355 -11.72 -7.80 13.47
C ARG A 355 -12.91 -7.25 12.68
N LEU A 356 -12.65 -6.41 11.67
CA LEU A 356 -13.68 -5.99 10.73
C LEU A 356 -13.95 -7.10 9.71
N SER A 357 -15.07 -7.02 8.99
CA SER A 357 -15.31 -7.97 7.91
C SER A 357 -14.31 -7.72 6.76
N PRO A 358 -13.90 -8.77 6.01
CA PRO A 358 -12.83 -8.69 5.02
C PRO A 358 -13.02 -7.57 3.97
N PHE A 359 -14.26 -7.25 3.60
CA PHE A 359 -14.56 -6.25 2.58
C PHE A 359 -14.96 -4.87 3.14
N SER A 360 -15.25 -4.72 4.44
CA SER A 360 -15.82 -3.46 4.97
C SER A 360 -14.93 -2.25 4.73
N LEU A 361 -13.67 -2.28 5.19
CA LEU A 361 -12.74 -1.16 4.98
C LEU A 361 -12.44 -0.94 3.50
N PHE A 362 -12.36 -2.03 2.73
CA PHE A 362 -12.05 -1.96 1.31
C PHE A 362 -13.19 -1.30 0.51
N LEU A 363 -14.45 -1.61 0.82
CA LEU A 363 -15.61 -0.93 0.23
C LEU A 363 -15.60 0.57 0.54
N LEU A 364 -15.24 0.96 1.77
CA LEU A 364 -15.12 2.38 2.12
C LEU A 364 -14.02 3.09 1.31
N VAL A 365 -12.88 2.41 1.08
CA VAL A 365 -11.82 2.92 0.20
C VAL A 365 -12.32 3.11 -1.24
N LEU A 366 -13.07 2.14 -1.78
CA LEU A 366 -13.65 2.23 -3.12
C LEU A 366 -14.62 3.41 -3.22
N SER A 367 -15.54 3.56 -2.26
CA SER A 367 -16.50 4.66 -2.27
C SER A 367 -15.82 6.04 -2.23
N ILE A 368 -14.78 6.21 -1.41
CA ILE A 368 -14.00 7.47 -1.38
C ILE A 368 -13.28 7.69 -2.72
N SER A 369 -12.73 6.63 -3.30
CA SER A 369 -12.04 6.71 -4.60
C SER A 369 -13.01 7.06 -5.75
N ASP A 370 -14.24 6.57 -5.71
CA ASP A 370 -15.28 6.92 -6.69
C ASP A 370 -15.74 8.37 -6.55
N ILE A 371 -15.80 8.92 -5.33
CA ILE A 371 -16.07 10.36 -5.15
C ILE A 371 -14.93 11.19 -5.75
N MET A 372 -13.69 10.75 -5.58
CA MET A 372 -12.52 11.38 -6.19
C MET A 372 -12.55 11.30 -7.73
N THR A 373 -12.97 10.17 -8.32
CA THR A 373 -13.10 10.07 -9.80
C THR A 373 -14.20 10.98 -10.33
N LEU A 374 -15.31 11.14 -9.60
CA LEU A 374 -16.35 12.11 -9.94
C LEU A 374 -15.83 13.55 -9.92
N ASN A 375 -15.00 13.91 -8.94
CA ASN A 375 -14.37 15.24 -8.92
C ASN A 375 -13.53 15.47 -10.19
N PHE A 376 -12.69 14.49 -10.58
CA PHE A 376 -11.94 14.58 -11.83
C PHE A 376 -12.83 14.64 -13.07
N PHE A 377 -13.96 13.94 -13.09
CA PHE A 377 -14.92 14.02 -14.18
C PHE A 377 -15.45 15.45 -14.36
N TYR A 378 -15.79 16.13 -13.26
CA TYR A 378 -16.23 17.53 -13.32
C TYR A 378 -15.10 18.52 -13.62
N LEU A 379 -13.84 18.12 -13.47
CA LEU A 379 -12.67 18.92 -13.86
C LEU A 379 -12.25 18.73 -15.32
N VAL A 380 -12.87 17.81 -16.06
CA VAL A 380 -12.60 17.66 -17.50
C VAL A 380 -13.06 18.93 -18.22
N ARG A 381 -12.15 19.51 -19.01
CA ARG A 381 -12.40 20.73 -19.79
C ARG A 381 -12.47 20.41 -21.27
N ASP A 382 -13.41 21.07 -21.94
CA ASP A 382 -13.58 21.02 -23.39
C ASP A 382 -12.96 22.25 -24.10
N ASP A 383 -12.41 23.18 -23.31
CA ASP A 383 -11.84 24.45 -23.73
C ASP A 383 -10.38 24.62 -23.23
N GLY A 384 -9.59 25.41 -23.95
CA GLY A 384 -8.18 25.67 -23.64
C GLY A 384 -7.21 25.06 -24.63
N SER A 385 -5.95 24.88 -24.22
CA SER A 385 -4.94 24.25 -25.08
C SER A 385 -5.17 22.74 -25.20
N TRP A 386 -4.76 22.14 -26.34
CA TRP A 386 -4.80 20.68 -26.52
C TRP A 386 -4.07 19.91 -25.41
N LEU A 387 -3.01 20.49 -24.85
CA LEU A 387 -2.27 19.91 -23.74
C LEU A 387 -3.13 19.89 -22.47
N GLU A 388 -3.78 21.00 -22.12
CA GLU A 388 -4.66 21.08 -20.93
C GLU A 388 -5.84 20.11 -21.06
N ILE A 389 -6.52 20.10 -22.21
CA ILE A 389 -7.61 19.16 -22.50
C ILE A 389 -7.10 17.71 -22.32
N GLY A 390 -5.95 17.38 -22.94
CA GLY A 390 -5.34 16.06 -22.80
C GLY A 390 -4.99 15.68 -21.36
N THR A 391 -4.47 16.63 -20.56
CA THR A 391 -4.10 16.37 -19.15
C THR A 391 -5.30 16.14 -18.26
N THR A 392 -6.38 16.92 -18.39
CA THR A 392 -7.60 16.74 -17.59
C THR A 392 -8.29 15.41 -17.90
N ILE A 393 -8.37 15.02 -19.17
CA ILE A 393 -8.85 13.70 -19.59
C ILE A 393 -7.95 12.60 -19.03
N SER A 394 -6.63 12.76 -19.09
CA SER A 394 -5.68 11.78 -18.56
C SER A 394 -5.83 11.61 -17.04
N HIS A 395 -6.03 12.68 -16.27
CA HIS A 395 -6.28 12.60 -14.83
C HIS A 395 -7.55 11.80 -14.52
N PHE A 396 -8.64 12.04 -15.24
CA PHE A 396 -9.88 11.28 -15.10
C PHE A 396 -9.69 9.79 -15.42
N VAL A 397 -9.04 9.47 -16.53
CA VAL A 397 -8.77 8.08 -16.94
C VAL A 397 -7.85 7.38 -15.95
N ILE A 398 -6.76 8.03 -15.51
CA ILE A 398 -5.85 7.48 -14.50
C ILE A 398 -6.61 7.22 -13.21
N SER A 399 -7.40 8.17 -12.72
CA SER A 399 -8.20 8.00 -11.50
C SER A 399 -9.16 6.81 -11.61
N SER A 400 -9.84 6.67 -12.76
CA SER A 400 -10.79 5.57 -13.01
C SER A 400 -10.11 4.21 -13.07
N LEU A 401 -8.99 4.11 -13.80
CA LEU A 401 -8.16 2.89 -13.85
C LEU A 401 -7.59 2.54 -12.47
N PHE A 402 -7.31 3.55 -11.65
CA PHE A 402 -6.79 3.35 -10.32
C PHE A 402 -7.79 2.64 -9.40
N VAL A 403 -9.10 2.90 -9.53
CA VAL A 403 -10.14 2.16 -8.78
C VAL A 403 -10.08 0.66 -9.11
N LEU A 404 -10.00 0.32 -10.41
CA LEU A 404 -9.87 -1.07 -10.85
C LEU A 404 -8.56 -1.71 -10.36
N PHE A 405 -7.46 -0.93 -10.40
CA PHE A 405 -6.17 -1.36 -9.89
C PHE A 405 -6.20 -1.66 -8.40
N MET A 406 -6.91 -0.87 -7.59
CA MET A 406 -7.09 -1.10 -6.16
C MET A 406 -7.85 -2.40 -5.85
N ILE A 407 -8.85 -2.76 -6.67
CA ILE A 407 -9.55 -4.05 -6.59
C ILE A 407 -8.58 -5.21 -6.83
N LEU A 408 -7.77 -5.11 -7.89
CA LEU A 408 -6.75 -6.13 -8.18
C LEU A 408 -5.73 -6.26 -7.04
N LEU A 409 -5.26 -5.13 -6.50
CA LEU A 409 -4.32 -5.10 -5.38
C LEU A 409 -4.89 -5.74 -4.12
N PHE A 410 -6.16 -5.51 -3.82
CA PHE A 410 -6.82 -6.12 -2.67
C PHE A 410 -6.86 -7.64 -2.80
N LEU A 411 -7.31 -8.17 -3.94
CA LEU A 411 -7.33 -9.61 -4.19
C LEU A 411 -5.92 -10.22 -4.15
N LEU A 412 -4.94 -9.54 -4.72
CA LEU A 412 -3.56 -10.01 -4.71
C LEU A 412 -2.96 -9.96 -3.30
N SER A 413 -3.33 -8.96 -2.48
CA SER A 413 -2.86 -8.85 -1.09
C SER A 413 -3.31 -10.02 -0.22
N GLU A 414 -4.51 -10.56 -0.46
CA GLU A 414 -4.97 -11.77 0.21
C GLU A 414 -4.09 -12.98 -0.13
N VAL A 415 -3.78 -13.17 -1.42
CA VAL A 415 -2.88 -14.24 -1.89
C VAL A 415 -1.45 -14.05 -1.37
N LEU A 416 -0.94 -12.81 -1.40
CA LEU A 416 0.40 -12.45 -0.93
C LEU A 416 0.53 -12.56 0.58
N VAL A 417 -0.49 -12.26 1.37
CA VAL A 417 -0.41 -12.39 2.83
C VAL A 417 -0.58 -13.85 3.22
N GLY A 418 -1.54 -14.56 2.64
CA GLY A 418 -1.82 -15.95 2.94
C GLY A 418 -2.32 -16.16 4.38
N LYS A 419 -2.03 -17.34 4.96
CA LYS A 419 -2.53 -17.70 6.30
C LYS A 419 -1.66 -17.08 7.39
N VAL A 420 -2.17 -16.02 8.01
CA VAL A 420 -1.49 -15.29 9.09
C VAL A 420 -2.22 -15.41 10.43
N ILE A 421 -1.44 -15.59 11.50
CA ILE A 421 -1.89 -15.60 12.89
C ILE A 421 -1.69 -14.21 13.50
N ILE A 422 -2.69 -13.75 14.24
CA ILE A 422 -2.67 -12.51 15.01
C ILE A 422 -2.78 -12.91 16.49
N PRO A 423 -1.89 -12.43 17.40
CA PRO A 423 -1.74 -12.96 18.76
C PRO A 423 -3.00 -13.09 19.62
N GLU A 424 -4.05 -12.30 19.38
CA GLU A 424 -5.32 -12.47 20.12
C GLU A 424 -6.10 -13.74 19.72
N ASP A 425 -5.79 -14.33 18.57
CA ASP A 425 -6.33 -15.61 18.12
C ASP A 425 -5.67 -16.80 18.83
N GLU A 426 -4.46 -16.63 19.40
CA GLU A 426 -3.76 -17.71 20.12
C GLU A 426 -4.43 -18.03 21.46
N GLU A 427 -4.78 -17.03 22.28
CA GLU A 427 -5.55 -17.28 23.51
C GLU A 427 -6.90 -17.97 23.23
N LYS A 428 -7.47 -17.78 22.03
CA LYS A 428 -8.73 -18.42 21.62
C LYS A 428 -8.51 -19.81 21.04
N GLU A 429 -7.45 -20.03 20.26
CA GLU A 429 -7.09 -21.37 19.74
C GLU A 429 -6.61 -22.29 20.87
N GLU A 430 -5.85 -21.79 21.85
CA GLU A 430 -5.44 -22.53 23.05
C GLU A 430 -6.64 -22.88 23.94
N LYS A 431 -7.51 -21.92 24.26
CA LYS A 431 -8.76 -22.19 25.02
C LYS A 431 -9.72 -23.13 24.29
N LYS A 432 -9.65 -23.24 22.96
CA LYS A 432 -10.41 -24.23 22.18
C LYS A 432 -9.76 -25.61 22.17
N ARG A 433 -8.43 -25.69 22.23
CA ARG A 433 -7.72 -26.97 22.39
C ARG A 433 -7.92 -27.54 23.80
N GLU A 434 -7.79 -26.71 24.83
CA GLU A 434 -8.03 -27.10 26.23
C GLU A 434 -9.50 -27.47 26.54
N LYS A 435 -10.45 -27.14 25.67
CA LYS A 435 -11.86 -27.57 25.79
C LYS A 435 -12.20 -28.84 25.02
N ASN A 436 -11.31 -29.26 24.12
CA ASN A 436 -11.50 -30.45 23.27
C ASN A 436 -10.61 -31.63 23.70
N ASP A 437 -9.67 -31.38 24.62
CA ASP A 437 -8.96 -32.38 25.42
C ASP A 437 -9.65 -32.49 26.80
#